data_AF-A0A075QV18-F1
#
_entry.id   AF-A0A075QV18-F1
#
_cell.length_a   1.000
_cell.length_b   1.000
_cell.length_c   1.000
_cell.angle_alpha   90.00
_cell.angle_beta   90.00
_cell.angle_gamma   90.00
#
_symmetry.space_group_name_H-M   'P 1'
#
loop_
_entity.id
_entity.type
_entity.pdbx_description
1 polymer ?
#
loop_
_entity_poly.entity_id
_entity_poly.type
_entity_poly.pdbx_seq_one_letter_code
_entity_poly.pdbx_strand_id
1 'polypeptide(L)'
;MEMMMVFLLSLLLVFGFVAFTSKPSPVYGGLSLVISGGLGCSIIVSLNNTFLGLIVFLVYLGGMLVVFGYTAAMATEEYPDSWVGNLMALSMLLMALLMEVVWFMMSGDIEVITAVELFDLVGSYCVGQDWNGVSLLYGCGGWAMVLLGWILFITILVVLEVVRGL
;
A
#
# COMPACT_ATOMS: atom_id res chain seq x y z
N MET A 1 -3.74 20.32 11.49
CA MET A 1 -2.48 19.58 11.70
C MET A 1 -2.58 18.20 11.08
N GLU A 2 -3.56 17.38 11.47
CA GLU A 2 -3.71 16.01 10.92
C GLU A 2 -3.92 15.99 9.39
N MET A 3 -4.79 16.85 8.86
CA MET A 3 -5.02 16.96 7.41
C MET A 3 -3.76 17.28 6.60
N MET A 4 -2.88 18.12 7.14
CA MET A 4 -1.59 18.45 6.51
C MET A 4 -0.63 17.25 6.57
N MET A 5 -0.68 16.46 7.65
CA MET A 5 0.10 15.23 7.74
C MET A 5 -0.40 14.18 6.73
N VAL A 6 -1.71 14.01 6.56
CA VAL A 6 -2.28 13.10 5.55
C VAL A 6 -1.85 13.50 4.15
N PHE A 7 -1.93 14.79 3.83
CA PHE A 7 -1.50 15.31 2.54
C PHE A 7 -0.01 15.04 2.29
N LEU A 8 0.86 15.32 3.26
CA LEU A 8 2.30 15.06 3.14
C LEU A 8 2.58 13.55 2.99
N LEU A 9 1.92 12.71 3.77
CA LEU A 9 2.01 11.24 3.65
C LEU A 9 1.53 10.76 2.28
N SER A 10 0.48 11.35 1.70
CA SER A 10 0.02 11.00 0.36
C SER A 10 1.03 11.35 -0.72
N LEU A 11 1.72 12.50 -0.62
CA LEU A 11 2.81 12.85 -1.53
C LEU A 11 3.97 11.86 -1.43
N LEU A 12 4.39 11.52 -0.20
CA LEU A 12 5.42 10.51 0.02
C LEU A 12 5.02 9.13 -0.51
N LEU A 13 3.74 8.78 -0.42
CA LEU A 13 3.20 7.53 -0.95
C LEU A 13 3.27 7.51 -2.48
N VAL A 14 2.90 8.60 -3.16
CA VAL A 14 3.01 8.71 -4.63
C VAL A 14 4.48 8.56 -5.05
N PHE A 15 5.39 9.29 -4.40
CA PHE A 15 6.82 9.16 -4.63
C PHE A 15 7.28 7.70 -4.46
N GLY A 16 6.85 7.02 -3.39
CA GLY A 16 7.13 5.61 -3.13
C GLY A 16 6.53 4.61 -4.14
N PHE A 17 5.48 4.98 -4.89
CA PHE A 17 4.98 4.17 -5.99
C PHE A 17 5.72 4.45 -7.30
N VAL A 18 6.02 5.71 -7.61
CA VAL A 18 6.84 6.05 -8.79
C VAL A 18 8.21 5.40 -8.69
N ALA A 19 8.73 5.37 -7.46
CA ALA A 19 9.90 4.62 -7.09
C ALA A 19 9.91 3.17 -7.59
N PHE A 20 8.84 2.44 -7.28
CA PHE A 20 8.65 1.06 -7.71
C PHE A 20 8.43 0.95 -9.22
N THR A 21 7.63 1.83 -9.83
CA THR A 21 7.30 1.77 -11.27
C THR A 21 8.45 2.16 -12.18
N SER A 22 9.49 2.81 -11.66
CA SER A 22 10.74 3.10 -12.40
C SER A 22 11.51 1.83 -12.81
N LYS A 23 11.02 0.64 -12.43
CA LYS A 23 11.60 -0.68 -12.70
C LYS A 23 13.06 -0.80 -12.26
N PRO A 24 13.38 -0.49 -11.00
CA PRO A 24 14.66 -0.91 -10.44
C PRO A 24 14.65 -2.44 -10.27
N SER A 25 15.81 -3.04 -9.99
CA SER A 25 15.86 -4.48 -9.69
C SER A 25 14.90 -4.86 -8.54
N PRO A 26 14.40 -6.12 -8.50
CA PRO A 26 13.34 -6.54 -7.57
C PRO A 26 13.65 -6.25 -6.09
N VAL A 27 14.92 -6.28 -5.68
CA VAL A 27 15.35 -5.97 -4.31
C VAL A 27 15.04 -4.52 -3.95
N TYR A 28 15.42 -3.56 -4.80
CA TYR A 28 15.14 -2.15 -4.54
C TYR A 28 13.66 -1.80 -4.72
N GLY A 29 12.96 -2.47 -5.64
CA GLY A 29 11.50 -2.36 -5.76
C GLY A 29 10.77 -2.86 -4.52
N GLY A 30 11.25 -3.94 -3.89
CA GLY A 30 10.72 -4.43 -2.63
C GLY A 30 10.88 -3.40 -1.50
N LEU A 31 12.06 -2.77 -1.41
CA LEU A 31 12.31 -1.73 -0.40
C LEU A 31 11.39 -0.52 -0.58
N SER A 32 11.15 -0.05 -1.81
CA SER A 32 10.22 1.06 -2.04
C SER A 32 8.78 0.69 -1.72
N LEU A 33 8.35 -0.54 -2.02
CA LEU A 33 7.02 -1.03 -1.64
C LEU A 33 6.82 -1.18 -0.13
N VAL A 34 7.87 -1.54 0.62
CA VAL A 34 7.80 -1.60 2.09
C VAL A 34 7.60 -0.19 2.65
N ILE A 35 8.35 0.80 2.14
CA ILE A 35 8.23 2.19 2.57
C ILE A 35 6.84 2.74 2.21
N SER A 36 6.38 2.55 0.97
CA SER A 36 5.07 3.05 0.52
C SER A 36 3.90 2.35 1.23
N GLY A 37 4.02 1.05 1.51
CA GLY A 37 3.06 0.31 2.31
C GLY A 37 2.97 0.81 3.75
N GLY A 38 4.12 1.11 4.39
CA GLY A 38 4.17 1.71 5.72
C GLY A 38 3.53 3.11 5.76
N LEU A 39 3.80 3.94 4.76
CA LEU A 39 3.17 5.26 4.62
C LEU A 39 1.64 5.13 4.41
N GLY A 40 1.20 4.17 3.60
CA GLY A 40 -0.22 3.87 3.40
C GLY A 40 -0.92 3.45 4.69
N CYS A 41 -0.27 2.61 5.51
CA CYS A 41 -0.81 2.23 6.83
C CYS A 41 -0.92 3.45 7.76
N SER A 42 0.09 4.35 7.74
CA SER A 42 0.08 5.59 8.51
C SER A 42 -1.09 6.50 8.13
N ILE A 43 -1.39 6.62 6.83
CA ILE A 43 -2.55 7.37 6.34
C ILE A 43 -3.85 6.78 6.92
N ILE A 44 -4.06 5.48 6.82
CA ILE A 44 -5.30 4.84 7.31
C ILE A 44 -5.46 5.03 8.82
N VAL A 45 -4.38 4.91 9.58
CA VAL A 45 -4.38 5.13 11.04
C VAL A 45 -4.70 6.59 11.38
N SER A 46 -4.19 7.55 10.61
CA SER A 46 -4.51 8.97 10.80
C SER A 46 -5.96 9.33 10.49
N LEU A 47 -6.70 8.47 9.77
CA LEU A 47 -8.14 8.60 9.55
C LEU A 47 -8.97 7.90 10.64
N ASN A 48 -8.37 7.60 11.81
CA ASN A 48 -8.94 6.86 12.93
C ASN A 48 -9.31 5.40 12.63
N ASN A 49 -8.91 4.87 11.47
CA ASN A 49 -9.23 3.50 11.06
C ASN A 49 -8.12 2.49 11.44
N THR A 50 -7.87 2.37 12.74
CA THR A 50 -6.70 1.65 13.28
C THR A 50 -6.66 0.16 12.92
N PHE A 51 -7.81 -0.53 12.93
CA PHE A 51 -7.85 -1.97 12.68
C PHE A 51 -7.55 -2.30 11.22
N LEU A 52 -8.13 -1.52 10.29
CA LEU A 52 -7.87 -1.72 8.87
C LEU A 52 -6.41 -1.40 8.53
N GLY A 53 -5.83 -0.35 9.13
CA GLY A 53 -4.40 -0.04 9.00
C GLY A 53 -3.50 -1.18 9.49
N LEU A 54 -3.83 -1.80 10.63
CA LEU A 54 -3.08 -2.95 11.15
C LEU A 54 -3.20 -4.21 10.28
N ILE A 55 -4.37 -4.48 9.69
CA ILE A 55 -4.52 -5.60 8.76
C ILE A 55 -3.64 -5.40 7.53
N VAL A 56 -3.63 -4.20 6.94
CA VAL A 56 -2.78 -3.91 5.78
C VAL A 56 -1.32 -4.06 6.18
N PHE A 57 -0.91 -3.55 7.33
CA PHE A 57 0.46 -3.72 7.84
C PHE A 57 0.84 -5.20 7.96
N LEU A 58 0.00 -6.03 8.57
CA LEU A 58 0.30 -7.44 8.79
C LEU A 58 0.24 -8.28 7.51
N VAL A 59 -0.82 -8.15 6.70
CA VAL A 59 -1.04 -9.01 5.53
C VAL A 59 -0.18 -8.57 4.35
N TYR A 60 -0.06 -7.26 4.10
CA TYR A 60 0.72 -6.74 2.98
C TYR A 60 2.21 -6.70 3.28
N LEU A 61 2.64 -5.97 4.32
CA LEU A 61 4.07 -5.87 4.64
C LEU A 61 4.59 -7.19 5.23
N GLY A 62 3.84 -7.82 6.14
CA GLY A 62 4.28 -9.06 6.80
C GLY A 62 4.08 -10.33 5.96
N GLY A 63 3.07 -10.36 5.09
CA GLY A 63 2.76 -11.53 4.26
C GLY A 63 3.32 -11.41 2.85
N MET A 64 2.66 -10.59 2.02
CA MET A 64 2.93 -10.53 0.58
C MET A 64 4.34 -10.03 0.26
N LEU A 65 4.83 -9.00 0.96
CA LEU A 65 6.16 -8.46 0.69
C LEU A 65 7.30 -9.37 1.15
N VAL A 66 7.07 -10.19 2.18
CA VAL A 66 8.03 -11.19 2.60
C VAL A 66 8.18 -12.27 1.52
N VAL A 67 7.07 -12.79 0.99
CA VAL A 67 7.09 -13.75 -0.12
C VAL A 67 7.73 -13.13 -1.37
N PHE A 68 7.42 -11.86 -1.67
CA PHE A 68 8.09 -11.12 -2.75
C PHE A 68 9.60 -11.08 -2.54
N GLY A 69 10.09 -10.76 -1.33
CA GLY A 69 11.50 -10.78 -0.98
C GLY A 69 12.16 -12.15 -1.19
N TYR A 70 11.47 -13.24 -0.81
CA TYR A 70 11.96 -14.60 -1.07
C TYR A 70 12.08 -14.90 -2.57
N THR A 71 11.09 -14.52 -3.38
CA THR A 71 11.16 -14.71 -4.84
C THR A 71 12.20 -13.82 -5.50
N ALA A 72 12.37 -12.59 -5.02
CA ALA A 72 13.41 -11.68 -5.48
C ALA A 72 14.80 -12.24 -5.18
N ALA A 73 14.99 -12.89 -4.02
CA ALA A 73 16.23 -13.57 -3.66
C ALA A 73 16.56 -14.75 -4.60
N MET A 74 15.55 -15.46 -5.12
CA MET A 74 15.76 -16.52 -6.11
C MET A 74 16.08 -16.00 -7.51
N ALA A 75 15.66 -14.76 -7.82
CA ALA A 75 15.86 -14.11 -9.10
C ALA A 75 16.99 -13.06 -9.08
N THR A 76 17.91 -13.13 -8.10
CA THR A 76 19.00 -12.15 -7.99
C THR A 76 20.01 -12.32 -9.11
N GLU A 77 20.22 -11.26 -9.88
CA GLU A 77 21.33 -11.13 -10.82
C GLU A 77 22.61 -10.71 -10.08
N GLU A 78 23.79 -11.06 -10.62
CA GLU A 78 25.10 -10.78 -9.99
C GLU A 78 25.36 -9.27 -9.79
N TYR A 79 24.78 -8.42 -10.64
CA TYR A 79 24.85 -6.96 -10.56
C TYR A 79 23.44 -6.38 -10.57
N PRO A 80 22.82 -6.15 -9.40
CA PRO A 80 21.49 -5.59 -9.36
C PRO A 80 21.49 -4.15 -9.88
N ASP A 81 20.63 -3.87 -10.87
CA ASP A 81 20.40 -2.52 -11.33
C ASP A 81 19.92 -1.65 -10.17
N SER A 82 20.75 -0.68 -9.81
CA SER A 82 20.42 0.37 -8.87
C SER A 82 19.71 1.51 -9.60
N TRP A 83 18.97 2.30 -8.84
CA TRP A 83 18.26 3.47 -9.35
C TRP A 83 19.19 4.51 -9.98
N VAL A 84 20.42 4.61 -9.48
CA VAL A 84 21.44 5.52 -10.00
C VAL A 84 22.23 4.87 -11.15
N GLY A 85 22.37 3.54 -11.14
CA GLY A 85 23.07 2.79 -12.18
C GLY A 85 22.34 2.80 -13.52
N ASN A 86 21.01 2.83 -13.51
CA ASN A 86 20.21 2.89 -14.73
C ASN A 86 19.72 4.33 -15.01
N LEU A 87 20.29 4.95 -16.06
CA LEU A 87 19.93 6.29 -16.54
C LEU A 87 18.42 6.44 -16.81
N MET A 88 17.76 5.37 -17.29
CA MET A 88 16.32 5.41 -17.56
C MET A 88 15.51 5.44 -16.24
N ALA A 89 15.88 4.65 -15.25
CA ALA A 89 15.22 4.66 -13.94
C ALA A 89 15.43 5.99 -13.21
N LEU A 90 16.65 6.51 -13.22
CA LEU A 90 16.99 7.80 -12.62
C LEU A 90 16.23 8.97 -13.26
N SER A 91 16.17 9.01 -14.60
CA SER A 91 15.45 10.07 -15.32
C SER A 91 13.94 10.02 -15.05
N MET A 92 13.35 8.83 -14.94
CA MET A 92 11.93 8.67 -14.59
C MET A 92 11.64 9.14 -13.16
N LEU A 93 12.48 8.78 -12.18
CA LEU A 93 12.32 9.28 -10.81
C LEU A 93 12.50 10.81 -10.73
N LEU A 94 13.50 11.36 -11.41
CA LEU A 94 13.72 12.82 -11.41
C LEU A 94 12.55 13.57 -12.05
N MET A 95 12.05 13.08 -13.19
CA MET A 95 10.88 13.68 -13.83
C MET A 95 9.65 13.61 -12.93
N ALA A 96 9.42 12.50 -12.24
CA ALA A 96 8.31 12.38 -11.31
C ALA A 96 8.42 13.34 -10.12
N LEU A 97 9.61 13.47 -9.52
CA LEU A 97 9.88 14.46 -8.47
C LEU A 97 9.62 15.88 -8.96
N LEU A 98 10.07 16.24 -10.17
CA LEU A 98 9.81 17.55 -10.74
C LEU A 98 8.30 17.79 -10.92
N MET A 99 7.55 16.79 -11.40
CA MET A 99 6.10 16.89 -11.55
C MET A 99 5.39 17.05 -10.21
N GLU A 100 5.81 16.32 -9.17
CA GLU A 100 5.26 16.48 -7.81
C GLU A 100 5.56 17.87 -7.22
N VAL A 101 6.77 18.39 -7.40
CA VAL A 101 7.14 19.73 -6.93
C VAL A 101 6.36 20.81 -7.69
N VAL A 102 6.25 20.69 -9.02
CA VAL A 102 5.43 21.61 -9.82
C VAL A 102 3.98 21.55 -9.37
N TRP A 103 3.43 20.35 -9.13
CA TRP A 103 2.08 20.19 -8.60
C TRP A 103 1.93 20.87 -7.24
N PHE A 104 2.86 20.64 -6.32
CA PHE A 104 2.84 21.26 -4.99
C PHE A 104 2.88 22.79 -5.08
N MET A 105 3.73 23.35 -5.94
CA MET A 105 3.83 24.81 -6.13
C MET A 105 2.61 25.40 -6.85
N MET A 106 2.02 24.68 -7.81
CA MET A 106 0.80 25.09 -8.53
C MET A 106 -0.47 24.86 -7.71
N SER A 107 -0.42 24.08 -6.63
CA SER A 107 -1.57 23.85 -5.75
C SER A 107 -1.92 25.06 -4.87
N GLY A 108 -1.17 26.17 -4.98
CA GLY A 108 -1.54 27.45 -4.42
C GLY A 108 -2.89 27.90 -4.97
N ASP A 109 -3.87 27.99 -4.07
CA ASP A 109 -5.28 28.36 -4.29
C ASP A 109 -6.19 27.27 -4.89
N ILE A 110 -5.81 25.98 -4.87
CA ILE A 110 -6.82 24.91 -4.93
C ILE A 110 -7.40 24.82 -3.53
N GLU A 111 -8.45 25.62 -3.32
CA GLU A 111 -9.34 25.58 -2.17
C GLU A 111 -9.42 24.17 -1.57
N VAL A 112 -8.81 24.02 -0.39
CA VAL A 112 -8.89 22.87 0.52
C VAL A 112 -10.32 22.77 1.10
N ILE A 113 -11.32 23.06 0.29
CA ILE A 113 -12.74 23.11 0.65
C ILE A 113 -13.38 21.73 0.49
N THR A 114 -12.80 20.84 -0.31
CA THR A 114 -13.38 19.49 -0.52
C THR A 114 -13.07 18.48 0.58
N ALA A 115 -12.19 18.80 1.55
CA ALA A 115 -11.70 17.81 2.52
C ALA A 115 -12.31 17.93 3.91
N VAL A 116 -12.79 19.12 4.31
CA VAL A 116 -13.39 19.32 5.65
C VAL A 116 -14.83 18.83 5.71
N GLU A 117 -15.55 18.83 4.58
CA GLU A 117 -16.96 18.39 4.53
C GLU A 117 -17.14 16.87 4.35
N LEU A 118 -16.06 16.12 4.05
CA LEU A 118 -16.12 14.68 3.76
C LEU A 118 -15.86 13.80 4.98
N PHE A 119 -15.23 14.35 6.02
CA PHE A 119 -15.16 13.70 7.33
C PHE A 119 -16.44 14.01 8.07
N ASP A 120 -17.42 13.14 7.88
CA ASP A 120 -18.62 13.15 8.68
C ASP A 120 -18.17 13.06 10.15
N LEU A 121 -18.38 14.13 10.91
CA LEU A 121 -18.15 14.23 12.36
C LEU A 121 -19.20 13.35 13.05
N VAL A 122 -19.26 12.07 12.68
CA VAL A 122 -20.17 11.09 13.24
C VAL A 122 -19.74 10.92 14.68
N GLY A 123 -20.60 11.44 15.56
CA GLY A 123 -20.34 11.57 16.97
C GLY A 123 -19.85 10.28 17.60
N SER A 124 -19.00 10.46 18.62
CA SER A 124 -18.46 9.46 19.54
C SER A 124 -19.42 8.29 19.81
N TYR A 125 -19.40 7.30 18.94
CA TYR A 125 -19.91 5.97 19.24
C TYR A 125 -18.93 5.31 20.20
N CYS A 126 -19.43 4.64 21.24
CA CYS A 126 -18.60 3.98 22.25
C CYS A 126 -17.74 2.83 21.67
N VAL A 127 -17.97 2.43 20.42
CA VAL A 127 -17.30 1.33 19.73
C VAL A 127 -16.84 1.82 18.36
N GLY A 128 -15.53 1.77 18.08
CA GLY A 128 -14.97 2.14 16.78
C GLY A 128 -15.68 1.44 15.61
N GLN A 129 -16.09 2.23 14.60
CA GLN A 129 -16.87 1.75 13.45
C GLN A 129 -16.19 0.58 12.72
N ASP A 130 -14.85 0.63 12.61
CA ASP A 130 -14.04 -0.42 12.01
C ASP A 130 -14.25 -1.80 12.62
N TRP A 131 -14.26 -1.89 13.96
CA TRP A 131 -14.26 -3.18 14.66
C TRP A 131 -15.65 -3.81 14.61
N ASN A 132 -16.69 -2.96 14.61
CA ASN A 132 -18.07 -3.40 14.45
C ASN A 132 -18.37 -3.91 13.04
N GLY A 133 -17.77 -3.31 12.01
CA GLY A 133 -17.88 -3.82 10.64
C GLY A 133 -17.37 -5.26 10.51
N VAL A 134 -16.29 -5.59 11.22
CA VAL A 134 -15.63 -6.91 11.16
C VAL A 134 -16.42 -7.96 11.92
N SER A 135 -17.01 -7.61 13.07
CA SER A 135 -17.90 -8.53 13.80
C SER A 135 -19.15 -8.88 12.97
N LEU A 136 -19.68 -7.93 12.21
CA LEU A 136 -20.83 -8.15 11.31
C LEU A 136 -20.51 -9.11 10.16
N LEU A 137 -19.25 -9.27 9.74
CA LEU A 137 -18.86 -10.30 8.76
C LEU A 137 -19.14 -11.71 9.27
N TYR A 138 -18.94 -11.97 10.56
CA TYR A 138 -19.25 -13.27 11.17
C TYR A 138 -20.75 -13.47 11.42
N GLY A 139 -21.50 -12.38 11.66
CA GLY A 139 -22.94 -12.44 11.88
C GLY A 139 -23.74 -12.57 10.58
N CYS A 140 -23.70 -11.55 9.73
CA CYS A 140 -24.50 -11.47 8.50
C CYS A 140 -23.72 -11.96 7.26
N GLY A 141 -22.39 -11.90 7.28
CA GLY A 141 -21.52 -12.22 6.14
C GLY A 141 -21.14 -13.69 5.97
N GLY A 142 -21.84 -14.64 6.62
CA GLY A 142 -21.45 -16.05 6.64
C GLY A 142 -21.21 -16.67 5.25
N TRP A 143 -22.07 -16.37 4.27
CA TRP A 143 -21.89 -16.83 2.89
C TRP A 143 -20.62 -16.28 2.23
N ALA A 144 -20.28 -15.01 2.48
CA ALA A 144 -19.06 -14.42 1.98
C ALA A 144 -17.82 -15.10 2.59
N MET A 145 -17.86 -15.44 3.88
CA MET A 145 -16.78 -16.16 4.56
C MET A 145 -16.56 -17.56 3.99
N VAL A 146 -17.64 -18.30 3.70
CA VAL A 146 -17.55 -19.62 3.06
C VAL A 146 -16.93 -19.52 1.67
N LEU A 147 -17.35 -18.54 0.86
CA LEU A 147 -16.79 -18.34 -0.49
C LEU A 147 -15.31 -17.94 -0.44
N LEU A 148 -14.91 -17.01 0.42
CA LEU A 148 -13.51 -16.59 0.59
C LEU A 148 -12.63 -17.76 1.06
N GLY A 149 -13.12 -18.55 2.02
CA GLY A 149 -12.42 -19.76 2.49
C GLY A 149 -12.26 -20.80 1.38
N TRP A 150 -13.30 -20.99 0.55
CA TRP A 150 -13.24 -21.92 -0.57
C TRP A 150 -12.26 -21.47 -1.66
N ILE A 151 -12.24 -20.17 -1.98
CA ILE A 151 -11.29 -19.61 -2.93
C ILE A 151 -9.85 -19.82 -2.43
N LEU A 152 -9.57 -19.50 -1.16
CA LEU A 152 -8.24 -19.73 -0.57
C LEU A 152 -7.85 -21.21 -0.59
N PHE A 153 -8.77 -22.12 -0.28
CA PHE A 153 -8.50 -23.56 -0.35
C PHE A 153 -8.16 -24.02 -1.78
N ILE A 154 -8.93 -23.59 -2.78
CA ILE A 154 -8.63 -23.90 -4.19
C ILE A 154 -7.30 -23.30 -4.61
N THR A 155 -6.96 -22.07 -4.19
CA THR A 155 -5.66 -21.46 -4.54
C THR A 155 -4.47 -22.29 -4.04
N ILE A 156 -4.56 -22.90 -2.85
CA ILE A 156 -3.50 -23.79 -2.35
C ILE A 156 -3.36 -25.04 -3.24
N LEU A 157 -4.47 -25.65 -3.65
CA LEU A 157 -4.43 -26.79 -4.56
C LEU A 157 -3.83 -26.42 -5.92
N VAL A 158 -4.21 -25.27 -6.47
CA VAL A 158 -3.67 -24.75 -7.73
C VAL A 158 -2.16 -24.50 -7.62
N VAL A 159 -1.72 -23.82 -6.56
CA VAL A 159 -0.28 -23.57 -6.33
C VAL A 159 0.50 -24.89 -6.19
N LEU A 160 -0.05 -25.88 -5.47
CA LEU A 160 0.57 -27.21 -5.36
C LEU A 160 0.69 -27.94 -6.70
N GLU A 161 -0.32 -27.84 -7.58
CA GLU A 161 -0.24 -28.43 -8.92
C GLU A 161 0.76 -27.70 -9.83
N VAL A 162 0.82 -26.37 -9.75
CA VAL A 162 1.79 -25.56 -10.53
C VAL A 162 3.23 -25.89 -10.12
N VAL A 163 3.50 -26.02 -8.81
CA VAL A 163 4.86 -26.27 -8.32
C VAL A 163 5.28 -27.74 -8.49
N ARG A 164 4.35 -28.70 -8.61
CA ARG A 164 4.67 -30.13 -8.86
C ARG A 164 5.37 -30.40 -10.20
N GLY A 165 5.27 -29.47 -11.16
CA GLY A 165 5.88 -29.60 -12.49
C GLY A 165 7.26 -28.95 -12.62
N LEU A 166 7.78 -28.33 -11.56
CA LEU A 166 9.16 -27.84 -11.44
C LEU A 166 10.07 -28.94 -10.88
#